data_AF-A0A947J171-F1
#
_entry.id   AF-A0A947J171-F1
#
_cell.length_a   1.000
_cell.length_b   1.000
_cell.length_c   1.000
_cell.angle_alpha   90.00
_cell.angle_beta   90.00
_cell.angle_gamma   90.00
#
_symmetry.space_group_name_H-M   'P 1'
#
loop_
_entity.id
_entity.type
_entity.pdbx_description
1 polymer ?
#
loop_
_entity_poly.entity_id
_entity_poly.type
_entity_poly.pdbx_seq_one_letter_code
_entity_poly.pdbx_strand_id
1 'polypeptide(L)'
;MKKLLISLLLVIFSFSIVHAGLIYTDTKTPVSAASGERGVRLGTSQATTFLWAFTIGDASIDTAARKSNVGSISHVDSKDFCILGIPGLCLYGVKTTEVYGR
;
A
#
# COMPACT_ATOMS: atom_id res chain seq x y z
N MET A 1 35.15 -0.28 16.55
CA MET A 1 34.19 0.58 15.81
C MET A 1 33.62 -0.07 14.55
N LYS A 2 34.44 -0.66 13.66
CA LYS A 2 33.95 -1.30 12.41
C LYS A 2 32.89 -2.40 12.62
N LYS A 3 33.05 -3.25 13.65
CA LYS A 3 32.09 -4.32 14.00
C LYS A 3 30.72 -3.77 14.45
N LEU A 4 30.71 -2.59 15.06
CA LEU A 4 29.51 -1.90 15.53
C LEU A 4 28.76 -1.25 14.35
N LEU A 5 29.50 -0.70 13.38
CA LEU A 5 28.96 -0.15 12.15
C LEU A 5 28.28 -1.24 11.28
N ILE A 6 28.91 -2.41 11.16
CA ILE A 6 28.39 -3.55 10.40
C ILE A 6 27.14 -4.14 11.08
N SER A 7 27.15 -4.21 12.42
CA SER A 7 25.98 -4.67 13.19
C SER A 7 24.78 -3.73 13.01
N LEU A 8 25.00 -2.40 12.97
CA LEU A 8 23.94 -1.42 12.76
C LEU A 8 23.31 -1.57 11.36
N LEU A 9 24.13 -1.80 10.33
CA LEU A 9 23.67 -2.02 8.96
C LEU A 9 22.79 -3.28 8.83
N LEU A 10 23.15 -4.36 9.51
CA LEU A 10 22.37 -5.61 9.52
C LEU A 10 21.03 -5.47 10.25
N VAL A 11 20.98 -4.68 11.32
CA VAL A 11 19.74 -4.40 12.06
C VAL A 11 18.75 -3.58 11.21
N ILE A 12 19.23 -2.62 10.41
CA ILE A 12 18.39 -1.86 9.47
C ILE A 12 17.77 -2.77 8.39
N PHE A 13 18.51 -3.78 7.94
CA PHE A 13 18.02 -4.75 6.96
C PHE A 13 16.96 -5.72 7.51
N SER A 14 16.86 -5.84 8.84
CA SER A 14 15.92 -6.74 9.52
C SER A 14 14.51 -6.13 9.70
N PHE A 15 14.30 -4.88 9.27
CA PHE A 15 13.05 -4.18 9.49
C PHE A 15 11.98 -4.64 8.48
N SER A 16 11.22 -5.65 8.90
CA SER A 16 9.87 -6.01 8.43
C SER A 16 9.69 -6.12 6.91
N ILE A 17 10.09 -7.28 6.38
CA ILE A 17 9.78 -7.72 5.02
C ILE A 17 8.31 -8.16 4.99
N VAL A 18 7.39 -7.22 4.82
CA VAL A 18 5.98 -7.54 4.58
C VAL A 18 5.70 -7.33 3.10
N HIS A 19 5.75 -8.44 2.35
CA HIS A 19 5.17 -8.62 1.01
C HIS A 19 5.49 -7.52 -0.04
N ALA A 20 6.76 -7.15 -0.21
CA ALA A 20 7.21 -6.30 -1.31
C ALA A 20 8.39 -6.94 -2.07
N GLY A 21 8.38 -6.81 -3.40
CA GLY A 21 9.50 -7.20 -4.24
C GLY A 21 10.68 -6.21 -4.12
N LEU A 22 11.90 -6.74 -4.19
CA LEU A 22 13.17 -6.03 -3.91
C LEU A 22 13.59 -4.99 -4.97
N ILE A 23 12.97 -5.02 -6.15
CA ILE A 23 13.28 -4.11 -7.27
C ILE A 23 12.00 -3.47 -7.77
N TYR A 24 10.93 -4.25 -7.82
CA TYR A 24 9.64 -3.85 -8.34
C TYR A 24 8.54 -4.54 -7.54
N THR A 25 7.50 -3.79 -7.18
CA THR A 25 6.26 -4.32 -6.62
C THR A 25 5.10 -3.76 -7.42
N ASP A 26 4.23 -4.63 -7.90
CA ASP A 26 2.91 -4.29 -8.41
C ASP A 26 1.98 -5.43 -8.00
N THR A 27 1.39 -5.26 -6.84
CA THR A 27 0.54 -6.27 -6.22
C THR A 27 -0.83 -5.71 -5.96
N LYS A 28 -1.82 -6.58 -6.03
CA LYS A 28 -3.19 -6.28 -5.62
C LYS A 28 -3.61 -7.30 -4.57
N THR A 29 -3.99 -6.83 -3.40
CA THR A 29 -4.33 -7.68 -2.26
C THR A 29 -5.69 -7.29 -1.68
N PRO A 30 -6.48 -8.26 -1.21
CA PRO A 30 -7.74 -7.97 -0.54
C PRO A 30 -7.48 -7.41 0.86
N VAL A 31 -8.15 -6.29 1.20
CA VAL A 31 -8.12 -5.70 2.54
C VAL A 31 -9.30 -6.21 3.37
N SER A 32 -10.48 -6.24 2.77
CA SER A 32 -11.70 -6.72 3.41
C SER A 32 -12.70 -7.19 2.36
N ALA A 33 -13.46 -8.24 2.67
CA ALA A 33 -14.55 -8.72 1.83
C ALA A 33 -15.75 -9.06 2.72
N ALA A 34 -16.92 -8.54 2.34
CA ALA A 34 -18.20 -8.98 2.87
C ALA A 34 -18.70 -10.20 2.07
N SER A 35 -19.40 -11.12 2.72
CA SER A 35 -20.00 -12.27 2.05
C SER A 35 -21.12 -11.82 1.12
N GLY A 36 -20.92 -11.93 -0.19
CA GLY A 36 -21.89 -11.51 -1.21
C GLY A 36 -21.28 -11.47 -2.61
N GLU A 37 -22.10 -11.22 -3.63
CA GLU A 37 -21.63 -11.01 -5.01
C GLU A 37 -20.64 -9.84 -5.10
N ARG A 38 -19.71 -9.94 -6.05
CA ARG A 38 -18.69 -8.92 -6.30
C ARG A 38 -19.37 -7.61 -6.72
N GLY A 39 -19.34 -6.60 -5.86
CA GLY A 39 -19.84 -5.25 -6.17
C GLY A 39 -19.05 -4.57 -7.28
N VAL A 40 -19.61 -3.47 -7.81
CA VAL A 40 -18.93 -2.64 -8.80
C VAL A 40 -17.87 -1.78 -8.13
N ARG A 41 -16.80 -1.42 -8.85
CA ARG A 41 -15.78 -0.49 -8.34
C ARG A 41 -16.41 0.89 -8.24
N LEU A 42 -16.58 1.39 -7.03
CA LEU A 42 -17.25 2.66 -6.79
C LEU A 42 -16.25 3.78 -6.56
N GLY A 43 -15.22 3.56 -5.74
CA GLY A 43 -14.34 4.64 -5.28
C GLY A 43 -12.88 4.25 -5.17
N THR A 44 -12.02 5.25 -5.27
CA THR A 44 -10.58 5.09 -5.04
C THR A 44 -9.97 6.23 -4.23
N SER A 45 -8.97 5.86 -3.44
CA SER A 45 -8.13 6.76 -2.66
C SER A 45 -6.67 6.35 -2.81
N GLN A 46 -5.75 7.31 -2.72
CA GLN A 46 -4.34 7.08 -3.05
C GLN A 46 -3.40 7.87 -2.14
N ALA A 47 -2.26 7.25 -1.84
CA ALA A 47 -1.12 7.86 -1.20
C ALA A 47 0.14 7.57 -2.01
N THR A 48 0.96 8.60 -2.23
CA THR A 48 2.16 8.53 -3.06
C THR A 48 3.40 8.78 -2.20
N THR A 49 4.39 7.93 -2.36
CA THR A 49 5.68 7.99 -1.68
C THR A 49 6.75 8.47 -2.64
N PHE A 50 7.55 9.44 -2.21
CA PHE A 50 8.65 10.01 -3.00
C PHE A 50 9.98 9.84 -2.28
N LEU A 51 10.99 9.39 -3.04
CA LEU A 51 12.39 9.31 -2.64
C LEU A 51 12.57 8.73 -1.23
N TRP A 52 11.83 7.65 -0.89
CA TRP A 52 11.81 7.00 0.43
C TRP A 52 11.58 7.92 1.65
N ALA A 53 11.31 9.21 1.46
CA ALA A 53 11.43 10.23 2.50
C ALA A 53 10.08 10.67 3.03
N PHE A 54 9.11 10.90 2.14
CA PHE A 54 7.78 11.33 2.53
C PHE A 54 6.70 10.68 1.67
N THR A 55 5.59 10.39 2.33
CA THR A 55 4.36 9.88 1.72
C THR A 55 3.27 10.92 1.90
N ILE A 56 2.62 11.29 0.80
CA ILE A 56 1.59 12.32 0.77
C ILE A 56 0.32 11.72 0.16
N GLY A 57 -0.81 12.03 0.79
CA GLY A 57 -2.14 11.60 0.34
C GLY A 57 -2.88 10.82 1.41
N ASP A 58 -4.07 10.36 1.05
CA ASP A 58 -4.95 9.58 1.90
C ASP A 58 -5.46 8.40 1.08
N ALA A 59 -5.02 7.20 1.45
CA ALA A 59 -5.44 5.92 0.88
C ALA A 59 -6.42 5.19 1.81
N SER A 60 -7.17 5.91 2.64
CA SER A 60 -8.16 5.29 3.52
C SER A 60 -9.40 4.82 2.77
N ILE A 61 -10.06 3.82 3.35
CA ILE A 61 -11.36 3.29 2.87
C ILE A 61 -12.44 4.38 2.96
N ASP A 62 -12.43 5.21 4.01
CA ASP A 62 -13.38 6.31 4.20
C ASP A 62 -13.27 7.35 3.08
N THR A 63 -12.06 7.79 2.75
CA THR A 63 -11.85 8.72 1.64
C THR A 63 -12.28 8.14 0.30
N ALA A 64 -12.04 6.85 0.06
CA ALA A 64 -12.53 6.17 -1.14
C ALA A 64 -14.07 6.10 -1.16
N ALA A 65 -14.70 5.72 -0.06
CA ALA A 65 -16.15 5.57 0.06
C ALA A 65 -16.90 6.91 -0.05
N ARG A 66 -16.37 7.98 0.57
CA ARG A 66 -16.96 9.32 0.52
C ARG A 66 -16.89 9.92 -0.88
N LYS A 67 -15.78 9.74 -1.61
CA LYS A 67 -15.62 10.23 -2.98
C LYS A 67 -16.64 9.62 -3.94
N SER A 68 -17.08 8.39 -3.69
CA SER A 68 -18.01 7.67 -4.56
C SER A 68 -19.41 7.48 -3.99
N ASN A 69 -19.73 8.10 -2.85
CA ASN A 69 -21.04 8.03 -2.19
C ASN A 69 -21.60 6.60 -2.12
N VAL A 70 -20.77 5.66 -1.66
CA VAL A 70 -21.13 4.23 -1.57
C VAL A 70 -22.10 4.02 -0.43
N GLY A 71 -23.24 3.40 -0.72
CA GLY A 71 -24.21 3.00 0.30
C GLY A 71 -23.76 1.78 1.10
N SER A 72 -23.26 0.74 0.42
CA SER A 72 -22.75 -0.47 1.07
C SER A 72 -21.47 -1.00 0.42
N ILE A 73 -20.45 -1.28 1.23
CA ILE A 73 -19.15 -1.80 0.79
C ILE A 73 -19.21 -3.33 0.72
N SER A 74 -18.97 -3.91 -0.45
CA SER A 74 -18.89 -5.36 -0.67
C SER A 74 -17.46 -5.87 -0.52
N HIS A 75 -16.47 -5.18 -1.10
CA HIS A 75 -15.07 -5.56 -0.97
C HIS A 75 -14.15 -4.36 -1.09
N VAL A 76 -12.97 -4.48 -0.51
CA VAL A 76 -11.92 -3.47 -0.53
C VAL A 76 -10.63 -4.14 -0.94
N ASP A 77 -9.99 -3.62 -1.99
CA ASP A 77 -8.65 -4.03 -2.41
C ASP A 77 -7.63 -2.92 -2.13
N SER A 78 -6.40 -3.33 -1.86
CA SER A 78 -5.20 -2.48 -1.86
C SER A 78 -4.35 -2.84 -3.06
N LYS A 79 -4.00 -1.85 -3.88
CA LYS A 79 -3.00 -1.96 -4.93
C LYS A 79 -1.75 -1.23 -4.48
N ASP A 80 -0.64 -1.95 -4.40
CA ASP A 80 0.65 -1.43 -3.97
C ASP A 80 1.61 -1.46 -5.16
N PHE A 81 2.06 -0.28 -5.57
CA PHE A 81 3.03 -0.07 -6.65
C PHE A 81 4.31 0.53 -6.08
N CYS A 82 5.47 0.00 -6.48
CA CYS A 82 6.76 0.53 -6.07
C CYS A 82 7.85 0.20 -7.10
N ILE A 83 8.69 1.19 -7.41
CA ILE A 83 9.87 1.07 -8.28
C ILE A 83 11.14 1.30 -7.44
N LEU A 84 12.16 0.47 -7.68
CA LEU A 84 13.50 0.53 -7.06
C LEU A 84 13.41 0.55 -5.53
N GLY A 85 13.02 -0.60 -4.97
CA GLY A 85 12.70 -0.76 -3.57
C GLY A 85 13.62 -1.72 -2.83
N ILE A 86 14.67 -1.23 -2.17
CA ILE A 86 15.23 -1.98 -1.02
C ILE A 86 14.07 -2.17 -0.03
N PRO A 87 13.88 -3.33 0.63
CA PRO A 87 12.77 -3.53 1.55
C PRO A 87 12.62 -2.36 2.53
N GLY A 88 11.46 -1.67 2.48
CA GLY A 88 11.16 -0.47 3.28
C GLY A 88 11.52 0.89 2.64
N LEU A 89 12.21 0.93 1.50
CA LEU A 89 12.70 2.15 0.84
C LEU A 89 12.29 2.18 -0.63
N CYS A 90 11.05 2.61 -0.91
CA CYS A 90 10.59 2.83 -2.28
C CYS A 90 11.07 4.19 -2.81
N LEU A 91 11.78 4.22 -3.94
CA LEU A 91 12.14 5.45 -4.65
C LEU A 91 10.88 6.19 -5.11
N TYR A 92 9.94 5.46 -5.68
CA TYR A 92 8.61 5.95 -6.02
C TYR A 92 7.60 4.86 -5.72
N GLY A 93 6.59 5.19 -4.92
CA GLY A 93 5.54 4.25 -4.54
C GLY A 93 4.15 4.88 -4.66
N VAL A 94 3.17 4.07 -5.05
CA VAL A 94 1.76 4.47 -5.04
C VAL A 94 0.96 3.36 -4.39
N LYS A 95 0.27 3.71 -3.31
CA LYS A 95 -0.71 2.84 -2.66
C LYS A 95 -2.10 3.33 -2.99
N THR A 96 -2.90 2.46 -3.60
CA THR A 96 -4.29 2.74 -4.00
C THR A 96 -5.22 1.84 -3.23
N THR A 97 -6.22 2.42 -2.57
CA THR A 97 -7.34 1.68 -2.01
C THR A 97 -8.53 1.80 -2.93
N GLU A 98 -9.09 0.65 -3.28
CA GLU A 98 -10.23 0.53 -4.18
C GLU A 98 -11.41 -0.05 -3.38
N VAL A 99 -12.52 0.67 -3.38
CA VAL A 99 -13.75 0.27 -2.69
C VAL A 99 -14.78 -0.16 -3.73
N TYR A 100 -15.37 -1.31 -3.46
CA TYR A 100 -16.39 -1.94 -4.28
C TYR A 100 -17.66 -2.07 -3.47
N GLY A 101 -18.80 -1.92 -4.14
CA GLY A 101 -20.09 -1.93 -3.46
C GLY A 101 -21.26 -1.74 -4.39
N ARG A 102 -22.40 -1.36 -3.81
CA ARG A 102 -23.63 -0.99 -4.50
C ARG A 102 -24.31 0.18 -3.78
#